data_AF-A0A915LXC9-F1
#
_entry.id   AF-A0A915LXC9-F1
#
_cell.length_a   1.000
_cell.length_b   1.000
_cell.length_c   1.000
_cell.angle_alpha   90.00
_cell.angle_beta   90.00
_cell.angle_gamma   90.00
#
_symmetry.space_group_name_H-M   'P 1'
#
loop_
_entity.id
_entity.type
_entity.pdbx_description
1 polymer ?
#
loop_
_entity_poly.entity_id
_entity_poly.type
_entity_poly.pdbx_seq_one_letter_code
_entity_poly.pdbx_strand_id
1 'polypeptide(L)'
;MDETIINEFVDETQQQQQTQASSSNTNGGIILEQDRFLPIANITRVMKRVIPPEGKLSKEAKECIQECITEFLLFITSEASERCAI
;
A
#
# COMPACT_ATOMS: atom_id res chain seq x y z
N MET A 1 0.81 -14.80 -7.19
CA MET A 1 1.32 -13.51 -6.68
C MET A 1 2.63 -13.79 -6.02
N ASP A 2 3.73 -13.30 -6.60
CA ASP A 2 5.07 -13.52 -6.09
C ASP A 2 5.30 -12.61 -4.87
N GLU A 3 5.60 -13.19 -3.70
CA GLU A 3 5.91 -12.42 -2.49
C GLU A 3 7.11 -11.48 -2.69
N THR A 4 7.98 -11.76 -3.65
CA THR A 4 9.12 -10.91 -4.01
C THR A 4 8.68 -9.56 -4.58
N ILE A 5 7.67 -9.52 -5.44
CA ILE A 5 7.14 -8.26 -5.98
C ILE A 5 6.41 -7.46 -4.89
N ILE A 6 5.76 -8.14 -3.94
CA ILE A 6 5.17 -7.50 -2.76
C ILE A 6 6.26 -6.82 -1.94
N ASN A 7 7.36 -7.53 -1.67
CA ASN A 7 8.45 -7.01 -0.86
C ASN A 7 9.19 -5.86 -1.55
N GLU A 8 9.43 -5.93 -2.87
CA GLU A 8 10.04 -4.85 -3.65
C GLU A 8 9.14 -3.60 -3.70
N PHE A 9 7.84 -3.77 -3.94
CA PHE A 9 6.89 -2.65 -3.94
C PHE A 9 6.78 -2.00 -2.54
N VAL A 10 6.77 -2.82 -1.49
CA VAL A 10 6.76 -2.34 -0.10
C VAL A 10 8.04 -1.56 0.22
N ASP A 11 9.21 -2.02 -0.23
CA ASP A 11 10.48 -1.30 -0.08
C ASP A 11 10.49 0.05 -0.83
N GLU A 12 9.98 0.09 -2.07
CA GLU A 12 9.85 1.33 -2.84
C GLU A 12 8.88 2.34 -2.19
N THR A 13 7.79 1.84 -1.59
CA THR A 13 6.80 2.68 -0.89
C THR A 13 7.35 3.24 0.44
N GLN A 14 8.21 2.47 1.13
CA GLN A 14 8.88 2.92 2.36
C GLN A 14 9.91 4.02 2.11
N GLN A 15 10.64 3.98 0.99
CA GLN A 15 11.59 5.05 0.65
C GLN A 15 10.91 6.41 0.39
N GLN A 16 9.66 6.44 -0.10
CA GLN A 16 8.93 7.69 -0.32
C GLN A 16 8.28 8.28 0.96
N GLN A 17 8.19 7.52 2.05
CA GLN A 17 7.58 7.97 3.31
C GLN A 17 8.59 8.38 4.41
N GLN A 18 9.90 8.36 4.14
CA GLN A 18 10.90 8.73 5.14
C GLN A 18 11.03 10.25 5.34
N THR A 19 10.03 10.83 5.99
CA THR A 19 10.21 11.96 6.90
C THR A 19 9.31 11.80 8.13
N GLN A 20 9.55 10.75 8.94
CA GLN A 20 9.79 10.86 10.38
C GLN A 20 9.95 9.49 11.08
N ALA A 21 11.03 9.41 11.88
CA ALA A 21 11.31 8.56 13.04
C ALA A 21 11.85 7.11 12.87
N SER A 22 13.19 7.05 12.94
CA SER A 22 13.99 6.23 13.88
C SER A 22 14.13 4.70 13.71
N SER A 23 15.31 4.33 13.23
CA SER A 23 16.19 3.20 13.62
C SER A 23 15.57 1.93 14.20
N SER A 24 15.61 0.84 13.41
CA SER A 24 15.82 -0.52 13.92
C SER A 24 16.54 -1.35 12.86
N ASN A 25 17.81 -1.63 13.13
CA ASN A 25 18.68 -2.49 12.36
C ASN A 25 18.29 -3.96 12.65
N THR A 26 17.53 -4.61 11.76
CA THR A 26 17.32 -6.06 11.80
C THR A 26 17.48 -6.66 10.41
N ASN A 27 18.62 -7.32 10.25
CA ASN A 27 18.93 -8.25 9.17
C ASN A 27 17.82 -9.32 9.08
N GLY A 28 17.23 -9.51 7.89
CA GLY A 28 16.19 -10.53 7.62
C GLY A 28 14.77 -10.07 7.97
N GLY A 29 14.41 -8.86 7.52
CA GLY A 29 13.22 -8.11 7.94
C GLY A 29 11.89 -8.87 7.78
N ILE A 30 11.26 -9.15 8.92
CA ILE A 30 9.86 -9.56 8.99
C ILE A 30 9.05 -8.32 8.61
N ILE A 31 8.54 -8.24 7.39
CA ILE A 31 7.64 -7.17 6.97
C ILE A 31 6.35 -7.37 7.76
N LEU A 32 6.01 -6.40 8.62
CA LEU A 32 4.77 -6.47 9.36
C LEU A 32 3.62 -6.36 8.35
N GLU A 33 2.55 -7.12 8.56
CA GLU A 33 1.39 -7.11 7.65
C GLU A 33 0.83 -5.69 7.45
N GLN A 34 0.96 -4.83 8.46
CA GLN A 34 0.56 -3.42 8.41
C GLN A 34 1.43 -2.57 7.47
N ASP A 35 2.71 -2.92 7.28
CA ASP A 35 3.64 -2.21 6.38
C ASP A 35 3.31 -2.46 4.90
N ARG A 36 2.46 -3.45 4.60
CA ARG A 36 2.00 -3.77 3.24
C ARG A 36 0.85 -2.89 2.74
N PHE A 37 0.23 -2.13 3.63
CA PHE A 37 -0.94 -1.32 3.32
C PHE A 37 -0.61 0.17 3.37
N LEU A 38 -1.23 0.93 2.47
CA LEU A 38 -1.19 2.39 2.58
C LEU A 38 -1.92 2.84 3.85
N PRO A 39 -1.47 3.92 4.52
CA PRO A 39 -2.16 4.46 5.68
C PRO A 39 -3.64 4.72 5.38
N ILE A 40 -4.53 4.22 6.24
CA ILE A 40 -5.99 4.31 6.07
C ILE A 40 -6.50 5.75 5.90
N ALA A 41 -5.76 6.73 6.46
CA ALA A 41 -6.04 8.15 6.33
C ALA A 41 -5.90 8.63 4.87
N ASN A 42 -4.88 8.14 4.16
CA ASN A 42 -4.65 8.49 2.77
C ASN A 42 -5.77 7.93 1.89
N ILE A 43 -6.13 6.65 2.11
CA ILE A 43 -7.27 6.00 1.44
C ILE A 43 -8.57 6.78 1.69
N THR A 44 -8.87 7.07 2.96
CA THR A 44 -10.08 7.80 3.36
C THR A 44 -10.15 9.18 2.70
N ARG A 45 -9.02 9.90 2.62
CA ARG A 45 -8.94 11.23 1.99
C ARG A 45 -9.26 11.19 0.49
N VAL A 46 -8.83 10.15 -0.21
CA VAL A 46 -9.13 9.97 -1.64
C VAL A 46 -10.59 9.54 -1.84
N MET A 47 -11.06 8.54 -1.10
CA MET A 47 -12.44 8.07 -1.20
C MET A 47 -13.46 9.19 -0.92
N LYS A 48 -13.18 10.08 0.03
CA LYS A 48 -14.06 11.22 0.34
C LYS A 48 -14.23 12.22 -0.80
N ARG A 49 -13.34 12.25 -1.81
CA ARG A 49 -13.48 13.18 -2.96
C ARG A 49 -14.69 12.86 -3.83
N VAL A 50 -15.13 11.61 -3.84
CA VAL A 50 -16.27 11.13 -4.64
C VAL A 50 -17.53 10.91 -3.81
N ILE A 51 -17.46 11.21 -2.50
CA ILE A 51 -18.56 11.05 -1.55
C ILE A 51 -19.07 12.45 -1.17
N PRO A 52 -20.40 12.66 -1.06
CA PRO A 52 -20.95 13.92 -0.60
C PRO A 52 -20.41 14.34 0.78
N PRO A 53 -20.42 15.65 1.14
CA PRO A 53 -19.85 16.15 2.39
C PRO A 53 -20.38 15.46 3.66
N GLU A 54 -21.68 15.15 3.69
CA GLU A 54 -22.35 14.47 4.81
C GLU A 54 -22.22 12.94 4.77
N GLY A 55 -21.61 12.40 3.71
CA GLY A 55 -21.44 10.97 3.50
C GLY A 55 -20.45 10.36 4.49
N LYS A 56 -20.83 9.22 5.07
CA LYS A 56 -20.02 8.45 6.01
C LYS A 56 -19.47 7.20 5.32
N LEU A 57 -18.22 6.87 5.63
CA LEU A 57 -17.64 5.57 5.28
C LEU A 57 -17.63 4.68 6.51
N SER A 58 -18.09 3.44 6.36
CA SER A 58 -17.94 2.42 7.39
C SER A 58 -16.46 2.04 7.56
N LYS A 59 -16.15 1.31 8.64
CA LYS A 59 -14.80 0.81 8.87
C LYS A 59 -14.44 -0.23 7.79
N GLU A 60 -15.37 -1.12 7.52
CA GLU A 60 -15.25 -2.24 6.58
C GLU A 60 -15.00 -1.74 5.16
N ALA A 61 -15.65 -0.64 4.75
CA ALA A 61 -15.42 -0.05 3.44
C ALA A 61 -14.00 0.51 3.27
N LYS A 62 -13.40 1.03 4.36
CA LYS A 62 -12.04 1.56 4.32
C LYS A 62 -11.03 0.40 4.26
N GLU A 63 -11.25 -0.66 5.03
CA GLU A 63 -10.39 -1.86 5.04
C GLU A 63 -10.47 -2.60 3.70
N CYS A 64 -11.68 -2.82 3.17
CA CYS A 64 -11.86 -3.44 1.86
C CYS A 64 -11.14 -2.68 0.74
N ILE A 65 -11.25 -1.34 0.70
CA ILE A 65 -10.57 -0.55 -0.33
C ILE A 65 -9.05 -0.48 -0.11
N GLN A 66 -8.59 -0.54 1.13
CA GLN A 66 -7.16 -0.63 1.44
C GLN A 66 -6.58 -1.94 0.86
N GLU A 67 -7.25 -3.07 1.06
CA GLU A 67 -6.88 -4.36 0.48
C GLU A 67 -6.93 -4.31 -1.06
N CYS A 68 -8.03 -3.81 -1.64
CA CYS A 68 -8.18 -3.72 -3.09
C CYS A 68 -7.13 -2.83 -3.76
N ILE A 69 -6.74 -1.71 -3.14
CA ILE A 69 -5.74 -0.80 -3.71
C ILE A 69 -4.35 -1.40 -3.64
N THR A 70 -4.01 -2.07 -2.53
CA THR A 70 -2.75 -2.81 -2.44
C THR A 70 -2.70 -3.89 -3.53
N GLU A 71 -3.76 -4.68 -3.69
CA GLU A 71 -3.83 -5.70 -4.75
C GLU A 71 -3.73 -5.09 -6.16
N PHE A 72 -4.44 -3.99 -6.40
CA PHE A 72 -4.41 -3.31 -7.69
C PHE A 72 -3.01 -2.79 -8.04
N LEU A 73 -2.31 -2.19 -7.09
CA LEU A 73 -0.93 -1.71 -7.29
C LEU A 73 0.00 -2.87 -7.61
N LEU A 74 -0.13 -3.99 -6.89
CA LEU A 74 0.65 -5.20 -7.15
C LEU A 74 0.38 -5.77 -8.54
N PHE A 75 -0.89 -5.79 -8.96
CA PHE A 75 -1.25 -6.22 -10.30
C PHE A 75 -0.57 -5.34 -11.37
N ILE A 76 -0.65 -4.02 -11.25
CA ILE A 76 -0.05 -3.09 -12.21
C ILE A 76 1.47 -3.23 -12.26
N THR A 77 2.15 -3.28 -11.10
CA THR A 77 3.61 -3.41 -11.03
C THR A 77 4.08 -4.76 -11.57
N SER A 78 3.35 -5.85 -11.28
CA SER A 78 3.64 -7.17 -11.85
C SER A 78 3.56 -7.16 -13.38
N GLU A 79 2.49 -6.60 -13.95
CA GLU A 79 2.30 -6.48 -15.40
C GLU A 79 3.38 -5.60 -16.05
N ALA A 80 3.79 -4.53 -15.38
CA ALA A 80 4.85 -3.65 -15.87
C ALA A 80 6.22 -4.35 -15.86
N SER A 81 6.53 -5.08 -14.77
CA SER A 81 7.77 -5.85 -14.65
C SER A 81 7.89 -6.92 -15.74
N GLU A 82 6.81 -7.67 -15.99
CA GLU A 82 6.77 -8.68 -17.06
C GLU A 82 7.07 -8.07 -18.44
N ARG A 83 6.56 -6.86 -18.72
CA ARG A 83 6.77 -6.15 -19.99
C ARG A 83 8.16 -5.54 -20.12
N CYS A 84 8.79 -5.16 -19.01
CA CYS A 84 10.13 -4.58 -18.97
C CYS A 84 11.25 -5.64 -18.92
N ALA A 85 10.92 -6.92 -18.68
CA ALA A 85 11.86 -8.03 -18.68
C ALA A 85 12.29 -8.49 -20.10
N ILE A 86 11.81 -7.80 -21.15
CA ILE A 86 12.17 -7.97 -22.58
C ILE A 86 13.00 -6.77 -23.03
#